data_AF-A0A915MFW7-F1
#
_entry.id   AF-A0A915MFW7-F1
#
_cell.length_a   1.000
_cell.length_b   1.000
_cell.length_c   1.000
_cell.angle_alpha   90.00
_cell.angle_beta   90.00
_cell.angle_gamma   90.00
#
_symmetry.space_group_name_H-M   'P 1'
#
loop_
_entity.id
_entity.type
_entity.pdbx_description
1 polymer ?
#
loop_
_entity_poly.entity_id
_entity_poly.type
_entity_poly.pdbx_seq_one_letter_code
_entity_poly.pdbx_strand_id
1 'polypeptide(L)'
;MGEPTKLVLLEKIVQVIKRDQLVEKAKNVGNDLLAELKNLEKCYPHLLKNSRGLGTLCSFDMPNPTIRDKFLSTAINLGLHIGGCGDSTI
;
A
#
# COMPACT_ATOMS: atom_id res chain seq x y z
N MET A 1 -32.91 3.36 4.58
CA MET A 1 -32.16 4.12 5.61
C MET A 1 -30.99 3.25 6.05
N GLY A 2 -29.75 3.74 6.02
CA GLY A 2 -28.58 2.96 6.48
C GLY A 2 -28.64 2.65 7.98
N GLU A 3 -27.73 1.81 8.48
CA GLU A 3 -27.64 1.51 9.92
C GLU A 3 -27.16 2.77 10.70
N PRO A 4 -27.90 3.24 11.73
CA PRO A 4 -27.64 4.53 12.37
C PRO A 4 -26.24 4.69 12.96
N THR A 5 -25.67 3.64 13.56
CA THR A 5 -24.35 3.68 14.20
C THR A 5 -23.25 3.90 13.16
N LYS A 6 -23.32 3.23 12.01
CA LYS A 6 -22.40 3.42 10.88
C LYS A 6 -22.45 4.83 10.32
N LEU A 7 -23.61 5.49 10.33
CA LEU A 7 -23.74 6.87 9.86
C LEU A 7 -23.01 7.85 10.78
N VAL A 8 -23.17 7.70 12.11
CA VAL A 8 -22.43 8.52 13.09
C VAL A 8 -20.92 8.29 12.99
N LEU A 9 -20.50 7.04 12.80
CA LEU A 9 -19.08 6.71 12.59
C LEU A 9 -18.53 7.35 11.30
N LEU A 10 -19.25 7.21 10.18
CA LEU A 10 -18.86 7.80 8.90
C LEU A 10 -18.74 9.32 9.00
N GLU A 11 -19.70 9.98 9.64
CA GLU A 11 -19.65 11.42 9.88
C GLU A 11 -18.34 11.79 10.59
N LYS A 12 -17.99 11.06 11.65
CA LYS A 12 -16.76 11.35 12.39
C LYS A 12 -15.50 11.10 11.58
N ILE A 13 -15.46 10.03 10.78
CA ILE A 13 -14.36 9.73 9.87
C ILE A 13 -14.16 10.87 8.87
N VAL A 14 -15.24 11.34 8.23
CA VAL A 14 -15.18 12.44 7.26
C VAL A 14 -14.72 13.74 7.91
N GLN A 15 -15.19 14.05 9.13
CA GLN A 15 -14.72 15.21 9.90
C GLN A 15 -13.20 15.17 10.13
N VAL A 16 -12.67 14.01 10.54
CA VAL A 16 -11.22 13.83 10.78
C VAL A 16 -10.43 13.93 9.47
N ILE A 17 -10.89 13.30 8.38
CA ILE A 17 -10.25 13.39 7.06
C ILE A 17 -10.09 14.85 6.63
N LYS A 18 -11.12 15.68 6.81
CA LYS A 18 -11.10 17.10 6.45
C LYS A 18 -10.23 17.92 7.40
N ARG A 19 -10.41 17.77 8.71
CA ARG A 19 -9.67 18.52 9.75
C ARG A 19 -8.16 18.32 9.60
N ASP A 20 -7.73 17.08 9.38
CA ASP A 20 -6.31 16.70 9.35
C ASP A 20 -5.75 16.65 7.91
N GLN A 21 -6.52 17.09 6.91
CA GLN A 21 -6.14 17.12 5.49
C GLN A 21 -5.57 15.77 5.00
N LEU A 22 -6.18 14.66 5.42
CA LEU A 22 -5.59 13.33 5.24
C LEU A 22 -5.43 12.92 3.77
N VAL A 23 -6.25 13.46 2.87
CA VAL A 23 -6.12 13.20 1.42
C VAL A 23 -4.83 13.82 0.87
N GLU A 24 -4.53 15.07 1.22
CA GLU A 24 -3.29 15.73 0.77
C GLU A 24 -2.07 15.09 1.43
N LYS A 25 -2.19 14.71 2.71
CA LYS A 25 -1.15 13.96 3.41
C LYS A 25 -0.86 12.61 2.74
N ALA A 26 -1.90 11.86 2.37
CA ALA A 26 -1.76 10.57 1.69
C ALA A 26 -1.10 10.72 0.31
N LYS A 27 -1.39 11.82 -0.41
CA LYS A 27 -0.71 12.17 -1.67
C LYS A 27 0.77 12.44 -1.44
N ASN A 28 1.13 13.28 -0.47
CA ASN A 28 2.52 13.66 -0.21
C ASN A 28 3.36 12.45 0.24
N VAL A 29 2.90 11.72 1.25
CA VAL A 29 3.58 10.51 1.74
C VAL A 29 3.60 9.41 0.67
N GLY A 30 2.53 9.31 -0.14
CA GLY A 30 2.47 8.38 -1.25
C GLY A 30 3.52 8.63 -2.33
N ASN A 31 3.84 9.88 -2.62
CA ASN A 31 4.90 10.23 -3.57
C ASN A 31 6.27 9.74 -3.07
N ASP A 32 6.56 9.95 -1.79
CA ASP A 32 7.81 9.49 -1.16
C ASP A 32 7.89 7.96 -1.16
N LEU A 33 6.81 7.29 -0.77
CA LEU A 33 6.71 5.83 -0.80
C LEU A 33 6.98 5.27 -2.20
N LEU A 34 6.32 5.81 -3.23
CA LEU A 34 6.50 5.35 -4.60
C LEU A 34 7.91 5.63 -5.13
N ALA A 35 8.53 6.76 -4.73
CA ALA A 35 9.91 7.07 -5.09
C ALA A 35 10.87 6.02 -4.52
N GLU A 36 10.69 5.62 -3.26
CA GLU A 36 11.53 4.59 -2.64
C GLU A 36 11.29 3.18 -3.21
N LEU A 37 10.05 2.82 -3.56
CA LEU A 37 9.79 1.58 -4.28
C LEU A 37 10.52 1.54 -5.63
N LYS A 38 10.52 2.66 -6.38
CA LYS A 38 11.27 2.78 -7.63
C LYS A 38 12.78 2.74 -7.41
N ASN A 39 13.29 3.19 -6.26
CA ASN A 39 14.69 3.03 -5.91
C ASN A 39 15.03 1.56 -5.63
N LEU A 40 14.17 0.85 -4.89
CA LEU A 40 14.30 -0.59 -4.66
C LEU A 40 14.26 -1.39 -5.96
N GLU A 41 13.40 -1.00 -6.92
CA GLU A 41 13.35 -1.60 -8.26
C GLU A 41 14.69 -1.51 -8.98
N LYS A 42 15.39 -0.36 -8.88
CA LYS A 42 16.73 -0.18 -9.45
C LYS A 42 17.79 -1.01 -8.73
N CYS A 43 17.67 -1.18 -7.41
CA CYS A 43 18.61 -1.96 -6.62
C CYS A 43 18.44 -3.47 -6.84
N TYR A 44 17.22 -3.94 -7.10
CA TYR A 44 16.88 -5.36 -7.21
C TYR A 44 16.04 -5.68 -8.46
N PRO A 45 16.51 -5.34 -9.68
CA PRO A 45 15.70 -5.44 -10.90
C PRO A 45 15.29 -6.88 -11.27
N HIS A 46 15.96 -7.88 -10.70
CA HIS A 46 15.63 -9.30 -10.89
C HIS A 46 14.53 -9.81 -9.93
N LEU A 47 14.20 -9.05 -8.87
CA LEU A 47 13.25 -9.45 -7.83
C LEU A 47 12.05 -8.50 -7.74
N LEU A 48 12.21 -7.23 -8.09
CA LEU A 48 11.18 -6.21 -8.01
C LEU A 48 11.10 -5.49 -9.35
N LYS A 49 9.90 -5.34 -9.89
CA LYS A 49 9.61 -4.61 -11.15
C LYS A 49 8.24 -3.93 -11.08
N ASN A 50 7.97 -3.02 -12.02
CA ASN A 50 6.65 -2.39 -12.22
C ASN A 50 6.12 -1.66 -10.96
N SER A 51 6.98 -0.92 -10.25
CA SER A 51 6.56 -0.11 -9.10
C SER A 51 5.58 0.97 -9.53
N ARG A 52 4.38 0.94 -8.93
CA ARG A 52 3.26 1.81 -9.29
C ARG A 52 2.40 2.14 -8.08
N GLY A 53 1.70 3.27 -8.12
CA GLY A 53 0.76 3.64 -7.06
C GLY A 53 0.15 5.04 -7.23
N LEU A 54 -0.88 5.30 -6.42
CA LEU A 54 -1.52 6.61 -6.27
C LEU A 54 -1.79 6.87 -4.79
N GLY A 55 -1.19 7.92 -4.24
CA GLY A 55 -1.17 8.13 -2.79
C GLY A 55 -0.52 6.94 -2.08
N THR A 56 -1.06 6.53 -0.94
CA THR A 56 -0.52 5.41 -0.15
C THR A 56 -0.92 4.03 -0.69
N LEU A 57 -1.67 3.97 -1.80
CA LEU A 57 -1.99 2.71 -2.48
C LEU A 57 -0.90 2.43 -3.52
N CYS A 58 0.12 1.68 -3.11
CA CYS A 58 1.26 1.33 -3.94
C CYS A 58 1.44 -0.18 -4.04
N SER A 59 2.08 -0.62 -5.12
CA SER A 59 2.33 -2.04 -5.41
C SER A 59 3.57 -2.20 -6.30
N PHE A 60 4.12 -3.41 -6.30
CA PHE A 60 5.19 -3.82 -7.21
C PHE A 60 5.03 -5.31 -7.54
N ASP A 61 5.69 -5.75 -8.61
CA ASP A 61 5.63 -7.13 -9.06
C ASP A 61 6.92 -7.90 -8.74
N MET A 62 6.76 -9.16 -8.36
CA MET A 62 7.82 -10.15 -8.22
C MET A 62 7.79 -11.15 -9.40
N PRO A 63 8.85 -11.96 -9.60
CA PRO A 63 8.96 -12.78 -10.81
C PRO A 63 7.92 -13.89 -10.94
N ASN A 64 7.46 -14.46 -9.82
CA ASN A 64 6.48 -15.55 -9.78
C ASN A 64 5.84 -15.69 -8.38
N PRO A 65 4.74 -16.46 -8.25
CA PRO A 65 4.03 -16.66 -6.99
C PRO A 65 4.91 -17.20 -5.86
N THR A 66 5.82 -18.14 -6.16
CA THR A 66 6.68 -18.76 -5.14
C THR A 66 7.59 -17.75 -4.47
N ILE A 67 8.20 -16.84 -5.23
CA ILE A 67 9.05 -15.77 -4.69
C ILE A 67 8.20 -14.75 -3.93
N ARG A 68 7.05 -14.38 -4.49
CA ARG A 68 6.08 -13.44 -3.90
C ARG A 68 5.61 -13.92 -2.52
N ASP A 69 5.17 -15.17 -2.42
CA ASP A 69 4.64 -15.75 -1.18
C ASP A 69 5.75 -15.92 -0.12
N LYS A 70 6.97 -16.27 -0.54
CA LYS A 70 8.13 -16.29 0.35
C LYS A 70 8.43 -14.89 0.91
N PHE A 71 8.33 -13.86 0.08
CA PHE A 71 8.50 -12.47 0.51
C PHE A 71 7.42 -12.08 1.52
N LEU A 72 6.15 -12.39 1.28
CA LEU A 72 5.05 -12.14 2.22
C LEU A 72 5.28 -12.81 3.57
N SER A 73 5.66 -14.09 3.56
CA SER A 73 5.98 -14.84 4.79
C SER A 73 7.15 -14.22 5.55
N THR A 74 8.17 -13.76 4.84
CA THR A 74 9.32 -13.08 5.46
C THR A 74 8.91 -11.72 6.02
N ALA A 75 8.14 -10.94 5.27
CA ALA A 75 7.69 -9.61 5.66
C ALA A 75 6.87 -9.65 6.96
N ILE A 76 5.88 -10.55 7.06
CA ILE A 76 5.05 -10.64 8.27
C ILE A 76 5.86 -11.11 9.48
N ASN A 77 6.84 -12.01 9.30
CA ASN A 77 7.74 -12.44 10.37
C ASN A 77 8.68 -11.31 10.85
N LEU A 78 8.91 -10.30 10.02
CA LEU A 78 9.67 -9.09 10.36
C LEU A 78 8.77 -7.92 10.80
N GLY A 79 7.46 -8.13 10.95
CA GLY A 79 6.50 -7.12 11.41
C GLY A 79 5.91 -6.25 10.30
N LEU A 80 6.18 -6.54 9.03
CA LEU A 80 5.57 -5.87 7.88
C LEU A 80 4.37 -6.67 7.36
N HIS A 81 3.16 -6.24 7.71
CA HIS A 81 1.93 -6.87 7.22
C HIS A 81 1.48 -6.23 5.91
N ILE A 82 1.58 -6.99 4.83
CA ILE A 82 1.24 -6.62 3.45
C ILE A 82 0.53 -7.78 2.76
N GLY A 83 -0.23 -7.50 1.69
CA GLY A 83 -0.98 -8.49 0.93
C GLY A 83 -0.32 -8.83 -0.40
N GLY A 84 -0.73 -9.95 -1.00
CA GLY A 84 -0.45 -10.26 -2.40
C GLY A 84 -1.70 -10.09 -3.26
N CYS A 85 -1.53 -9.77 -4.53
CA CYS A 85 -2.59 -9.70 -5.52
C CYS A 85 -2.19 -10.44 -6.80
N GLY A 86 -3.03 -11.39 -7.24
CA GLY A 86 -2.72 -12.25 -8.38
C GLY A 86 -1.40 -13.02 -8.19
N ASP A 87 -0.71 -13.28 -9.31
CA ASP A 87 0.46 -14.17 -9.34
C ASP A 87 1.78 -13.47 -9.01
N SER A 88 1.87 -12.16 -9.24
CA SER A 88 3.13 -11.42 -9.16
C SER A 88 3.10 -10.25 -8.20
N THR A 89 1.94 -9.66 -7.93
CA THR A 89 1.89 -8.37 -7.25
C THR A 89 1.92 -8.53 -5.72
N ILE A 90 2.70 -7.65 -5.09
CA ILE A 90 2.62 -7.24 -3.68
C ILE A 90 1.90 -5.89 -3.66
#